data_AF-A0A929ZNJ6-F1
#
_entry.id   AF-A0A929ZNJ6-F1
#
_cell.length_a   1.000
_cell.length_b   1.000
_cell.length_c   1.000
_cell.angle_alpha   90.00
_cell.angle_beta   90.00
_cell.angle_gamma   90.00
#
_symmetry.space_group_name_H-M   'P 1'
#
loop_
_entity.id
_entity.type
_entity.pdbx_description
1 polymer ?
#
loop_
_entity_poly.entity_id
_entity_poly.type
_entity_poly.pdbx_seq_one_letter_code
_entity_poly.pdbx_strand_id
1 'polypeptide(L)' 'GLVRKTHIELLVTTGKKAAALYEQYIHLDLPHISLPSTSAANAKMRLEELVYEYQKIKEVL' A
#
# COMPACT_ATOMS: atom_id res chain seq x y z
N GLY A 1 -1.36 -19.59 1.39
CA GLY A 1 -0.61 -18.34 1.51
C GLY A 1 -0.91 -17.69 2.84
N LEU A 2 -0.03 -16.81 3.33
CA LEU A 2 -0.15 -16.10 4.61
C LEU A 2 -1.51 -15.42 4.77
N VAL A 3 -1.93 -14.66 3.76
CA VAL A 3 -3.21 -13.92 3.74
C VAL A 3 -4.44 -14.77 4.06
N ARG A 4 -4.50 -16.03 3.58
CA ARG A 4 -5.63 -16.93 3.83
C ARG A 4 -5.59 -17.60 5.21
N LYS A 5 -4.46 -17.53 5.91
CA LYS A 5 -4.22 -18.16 7.22
C LYS A 5 -4.28 -17.15 8.37
N THR A 6 -4.46 -15.87 8.06
CA THR A 6 -4.45 -14.77 9.01
C THR A 6 -5.67 -13.89 8.78
N HIS A 7 -6.11 -13.15 9.79
CA HIS A 7 -7.17 -12.17 9.64
C HIS A 7 -6.58 -10.83 9.18
N ILE A 8 -6.32 -10.70 7.88
CA ILE A 8 -5.90 -9.44 7.27
C ILE A 8 -7.14 -8.71 6.80
N GLU A 9 -7.31 -7.47 7.26
CA GLU A 9 -8.45 -6.60 6.91
C GLU A 9 -8.13 -5.69 5.72
N LEU A 10 -6.85 -5.32 5.54
CA LEU A 10 -6.41 -4.36 4.53
C LEU A 10 -5.02 -4.73 3.99
N LEU A 11 -4.87 -4.68 2.67
CA LEU A 11 -3.59 -4.82 2.00
C LEU A 11 -3.10 -3.46 1.50
N VAL A 12 -1.92 -3.05 1.95
CA VAL A 12 -1.30 -1.81 1.50
C VAL A 12 0.00 -2.13 0.77
N THR A 13 0.08 -1.70 -0.48
CA THR A 13 1.32 -1.78 -1.27
C THR A 13 2.04 -0.45 -1.26
N THR A 14 3.36 -0.47 -1.09
CA THR A 14 4.19 0.74 -1.07
C THR A 14 5.04 0.80 -2.34
N GLY A 15 4.85 1.87 -3.12
CA GLY A 15 5.48 2.09 -4.41
C GLY A 15 4.64 1.62 -5.60
N LYS A 16 4.71 2.41 -6.68
CA LYS A 16 3.89 2.22 -7.90
C LYS A 16 4.07 0.84 -8.54
N LYS A 17 5.31 0.32 -8.57
CA LYS A 17 5.59 -0.99 -9.18
C LYS A 17 5.01 -2.14 -8.37
N ALA A 18 5.02 -2.05 -7.04
CA ALA A 18 4.45 -3.08 -6.19
C ALA A 18 2.92 -3.16 -6.37
N ALA A 19 2.25 -2.00 -6.44
CA ALA A 19 0.82 -1.93 -6.71
C ALA A 19 0.46 -2.51 -8.09
N ALA A 20 1.16 -2.09 -9.15
CA ALA A 20 0.92 -2.59 -10.50
C ALA A 20 1.08 -4.12 -10.60
N LEU A 21 2.11 -4.69 -9.95
CA LEU A 21 2.30 -6.14 -9.91
C LEU A 21 1.22 -6.84 -9.08
N TYR A 22 0.80 -6.25 -7.96
CA TYR A 22 -0.27 -6.79 -7.15
C TYR A 22 -1.58 -6.85 -7.95
N GLU A 23 -1.99 -5.75 -8.58
CA GLU A 23 -3.19 -5.67 -9.41
C GLU A 23 -3.15 -6.64 -10.60
N GLN A 24 -1.98 -6.84 -11.21
CA GLN A 24 -1.81 -7.73 -12.36
C GLN A 24 -1.92 -9.22 -11.99
N TYR A 25 -1.42 -9.63 -10.83
CA TYR A 25 -1.22 -11.05 -10.51
C TYR A 25 -2.03 -11.56 -9.31
N ILE A 26 -2.54 -10.67 -8.46
CA ILE A 26 -3.20 -11.02 -7.21
C ILE A 26 -4.66 -10.57 -7.26
N HIS A 27 -5.56 -11.54 -7.14
CA HIS A 27 -7.00 -11.31 -7.08
C HIS A 27 -7.53 -11.88 -5.76
N LEU A 28 -7.68 -10.99 -4.78
CA LEU A 28 -8.20 -11.29 -3.46
C LEU A 28 -9.37 -10.36 -3.19
N ASP A 29 -10.40 -10.88 -2.53
CA ASP A 29 -11.54 -10.10 -2.05
C ASP A 29 -11.17 -9.40 -0.73
N LEU A 30 -10.16 -8.54 -0.81
CA LEU A 30 -9.67 -7.72 0.29
C LEU A 30 -9.46 -6.29 -0.22
N PRO A 31 -9.81 -5.27 0.59
CA PRO A 31 -9.44 -3.90 0.31
C PRO A 31 -7.94 -3.79 0.03
N HIS A 32 -7.59 -3.08 -1.05
CA HIS A 32 -6.22 -2.82 -1.44
C HIS A 32 -6.00 -1.33 -1.66
N ILE A 33 -4.93 -0.79 -1.08
CA ILE A 33 -4.52 0.61 -1.24
C ILE A 33 -3.08 0.64 -1.75
N SER A 34 -2.83 1.54 -2.71
CA SER A 34 -1.48 1.90 -3.15
C SER A 34 -1.03 3.17 -2.45
N LEU A 35 0.12 3.11 -1.78
CA LEU A 35 0.79 4.26 -1.17
C LEU A 35 2.18 4.47 -1.78
N PRO A 36 2.74 5.68 -1.68
CA PRO A 36 4.11 5.93 -2.11
C PRO A 36 5.12 5.11 -1.29
N SER A 37 6.30 4.89 -1.85
CA SER A 37 7.40 4.24 -1.14
C SER A 37 8.01 5.18 -0.10
N THR A 38 8.21 4.70 1.12
CA THR A 38 8.90 5.42 2.21
C THR A 38 10.42 5.34 2.15
N SER A 39 10.98 4.55 1.22
CA SER A 39 12.44 4.51 1.00
C SER A 39 12.97 5.90 0.62
N ALA A 40 14.14 6.27 1.14
CA ALA A 40 14.85 7.50 0.77
C ALA A 40 15.17 7.59 -0.73
N ALA A 41 15.17 6.45 -1.45
CA ALA A 41 15.29 6.42 -2.91
C ALA A 41 14.10 7.10 -3.62
N ASN A 42 12.96 7.25 -2.94
CA ASN A 42 11.84 8.06 -3.41
C ASN A 42 12.10 9.57 -3.17
N ALA A 43 13.20 10.08 -3.74
CA ALA A 43 13.64 11.48 -3.59
C ALA A 43 12.68 12.50 -4.24
N LYS A 44 11.58 12.05 -4.84
CA LYS A 44 10.57 12.88 -5.51
C LYS A 44 9.49 13.41 -4.56
N MET A 45 9.38 12.88 -3.34
CA MET A 45 8.35 13.30 -2.38
C MET A 45 9.00 13.84 -1.11
N ARG A 46 8.43 14.93 -0.59
CA ARG A 46 8.79 15.46 0.72
C ARG A 46 8.15 14.62 1.82
N LEU A 47 8.70 14.72 3.03
CA LEU A 47 8.20 13.97 4.18
C LEU A 47 6.73 14.32 4.50
N GLU A 48 6.35 15.58 4.37
CA GLU A 48 4.99 16.04 4.68
C GLU A 48 3.97 15.43 3.69
N GLU A 49 4.38 15.27 2.42
CA GLU A 49 3.56 14.63 1.39
C GLU A 49 3.42 13.12 1.67
N LEU A 50 4.50 12.46 2.11
CA LEU A 50 4.44 11.06 2.54
C LEU A 50 3.51 10.89 3.76
N VAL A 51 3.61 11.76 4.76
CA VAL A 51 2.72 11.72 5.93
C VAL A 51 1.26 11.89 5.52
N TYR A 52 0.96 12.87 4.66
CA TYR A 52 -0.39 13.10 4.15
C TYR A 52 -0.94 11.87 3.41
N GLU A 53 -0.16 11.26 2.52
CA GLU A 53 -0.59 10.06 1.81
C GLU A 53 -0.86 8.87 2.76
N TYR A 54 -0.01 8.68 3.77
CA TYR A 54 -0.18 7.60 4.74
C TYR A 54 -1.32 7.82 5.74
N GLN A 55 -1.76 9.06 5.95
CA GLN A 55 -2.93 9.34 6.80
C GLN A 55 -4.22 8.73 6.24
N LYS A 56 -4.31 8.51 4.91
CA LYS A 56 -5.46 7.86 4.26
C LYS A 56 -5.75 6.45 4.80
N ILE A 57 -4.76 5.76 5.36
CA ILE A 57 -4.98 4.45 5.99
C ILE A 57 -5.99 4.55 7.14
N LYS A 58 -5.99 5.67 7.89
CA LYS A 58 -6.89 5.90 9.03
C LYS A 58 -8.35 6.11 8.62
N GLU A 59 -8.61 6.37 7.35
CA GLU A 59 -9.99 6.54 6.83
C GLU A 59 -10.59 5.19 6.43
N VAL A 60 -9.74 4.17 6.25
CA VAL A 60 -10.14 2.83 5.77
C VAL A 60 -10.17 1.78 6.88
N LEU A 61 -9.42 2.01 7.96
CA LEU A 61 -9.45 1.23 9.21
C LEU A 61 -10.34 1.92 10.26
#